data_AF-A0A6L2Q497-F1
#
_entry.id   AF-A0A6L2Q497-F1
#
_cell.length_a   1.000
_cell.length_b   1.000
_cell.length_c   1.000
_cell.angle_alpha   90.00
_cell.angle_beta   90.00
_cell.angle_gamma   90.00
#
_symmetry.space_group_name_H-M   'P 1'
#
loop_
_entity.id
_entity.type
_entity.pdbx_description
1 polymer ?
#
loop_
_entity_poly.entity_id
_entity_poly.type
_entity_poly.pdbx_seq_one_letter_code
_entity_poly.pdbx_strand_id
1 'polypeptide(L)'
;GWQWDINFDAELFVSDHMSSQCKNHFLTLQYRKIDGAVLQSQNERNLDCVITFQTHSILQRFMLRFDLLQLDCNDHLFIYDGAHAVGSYKSDLSCRNTKQTVGAIYTRTNFVTLKYVTDGWGTESNGFKLVITAFKDKKLACEDFRCNREFCIHSDLVCDDVNHCGDDSDELNSAICT
;
A
#
# COMPACT_ATOMS: atom_id res chain seq x y z
N GLY A 1 39.37 -3.64 11.17
CA GLY A 1 38.64 -3.83 9.91
C GLY A 1 37.60 -4.89 10.13
N TRP A 2 36.33 -4.48 10.06
CA TRP A 2 35.16 -5.19 9.53
C TRP A 2 34.11 -4.08 9.40
N GLN A 3 34.12 -3.44 8.23
CA GLN A 3 33.15 -2.44 7.80
C GLN A 3 31.87 -3.23 7.50
N TRP A 4 30.84 -3.08 8.33
CA TRP A 4 29.50 -3.53 7.98
C TRP A 4 28.86 -2.37 7.22
N ASP A 5 29.04 -2.36 5.90
CA ASP A 5 28.23 -1.52 5.03
C ASP A 5 26.80 -2.08 5.12
N ILE A 6 25.99 -1.48 6.00
CA ILE A 6 24.54 -1.63 5.96
C ILE A 6 24.12 -0.87 4.72
N ASN A 7 24.06 -1.57 3.60
CA ASN A 7 23.38 -1.05 2.43
C ASN A 7 21.95 -0.71 2.84
N PHE A 8 21.63 0.59 2.78
CA PHE A 8 20.28 1.13 2.76
C PHE A 8 19.68 0.81 1.37
N ASP A 9 19.54 -0.47 1.07
CA ASP A 9 18.82 -0.90 -0.13
C ASP A 9 17.33 -0.66 0.17
N ALA A 10 16.65 0.07 -0.72
CA ALA A 10 15.23 0.33 -0.60
C ALA A 10 14.47 -1.00 -0.45
N GLU A 11 13.66 -1.13 0.60
CA GLU A 11 12.83 -2.31 0.81
C GLU A 11 11.64 -2.23 -0.15
N LEU A 12 11.81 -2.77 -1.37
CA LEU A 12 10.69 -3.13 -2.24
C LEU A 12 9.92 -4.24 -1.51
N PHE A 13 8.84 -3.88 -0.82
CA PHE A 13 8.11 -4.86 -0.02
C PHE A 13 7.26 -5.71 -0.95
N VAL A 14 7.82 -6.90 -1.24
CA VAL A 14 7.28 -7.98 -2.06
C VAL A 14 5.82 -8.26 -1.71
N SER A 15 5.01 -8.47 -2.75
CA SER A 15 3.61 -8.86 -2.67
C SER A 15 3.34 -9.83 -1.52
N ASP A 16 2.53 -9.39 -0.55
CA ASP A 16 2.32 -10.13 0.68
C ASP A 16 0.85 -10.36 0.97
N HIS A 17 0.54 -11.58 1.40
CA HIS A 17 -0.83 -11.94 1.78
C HIS A 17 -1.19 -11.34 3.13
N MET A 18 -2.37 -10.78 3.27
CA MET A 18 -2.86 -10.25 4.55
C MET A 18 -2.66 -11.28 5.67
N SER A 19 -3.02 -12.55 5.45
CA SER A 19 -2.83 -13.60 6.45
C SER A 19 -1.37 -13.84 6.90
N SER A 20 -0.34 -13.57 6.08
CA SER A 20 1.08 -13.68 6.50
C SER A 20 1.48 -12.50 7.39
N GLN A 21 0.98 -11.32 7.05
CA GLN A 21 1.27 -10.07 7.77
C GLN A 21 0.70 -10.05 9.18
N CYS A 22 -0.46 -10.70 9.36
CA CYS A 22 -1.23 -10.66 10.60
C CYS A 22 -0.85 -11.76 11.61
N LYS A 23 -0.05 -12.76 11.22
CA LYS A 23 0.30 -13.91 12.08
C LYS A 23 1.39 -13.62 13.12
N ASN A 24 2.14 -12.52 12.97
CA ASN A 24 3.22 -12.17 13.88
C ASN A 24 2.83 -10.97 14.75
N HIS A 25 2.40 -11.26 15.98
CA HIS A 25 2.03 -10.26 17.00
C HIS A 25 3.17 -9.28 17.38
N PHE A 26 4.41 -9.61 16.99
CA PHE A 26 5.59 -8.75 17.15
C PHE A 26 5.74 -7.75 15.99
N LEU A 27 5.33 -8.11 14.77
CA LEU A 27 5.39 -7.24 13.59
C LEU A 27 4.25 -6.21 13.54
N THR A 28 3.19 -6.41 14.31
CA THR A 28 2.09 -5.43 14.46
C THR A 28 2.49 -4.21 15.32
N LEU A 29 3.62 -4.28 16.04
CA LEU A 29 4.13 -3.19 16.88
C LEU A 29 5.18 -2.30 16.18
N GLN A 30 5.67 -2.71 15.00
CA GLN A 30 6.71 -1.99 14.28
C GLN A 30 6.16 -1.47 12.95
N TYR A 31 6.15 -0.14 12.80
CA TYR A 31 5.82 0.50 11.52
C TYR A 31 6.87 0.11 10.48
N ARG A 32 6.41 -0.21 9.27
CA ARG A 32 7.29 -0.67 8.19
C ARG A 32 7.52 0.46 7.21
N LYS A 33 8.78 0.73 6.92
CA LYS A 33 9.12 1.73 5.92
C LYS A 33 9.03 1.10 4.54
N ILE A 34 8.26 1.72 3.65
CA ILE A 34 8.09 1.24 2.28
C ILE A 34 8.12 2.42 1.31
N ASP A 35 8.66 2.18 0.13
CA ASP A 35 8.46 3.05 -1.02
C ASP A 35 7.26 2.57 -1.84
N GLY A 36 7.07 1.25 -1.96
CA GLY A 36 5.91 0.63 -2.59
C GLY A 36 5.60 -0.73 -1.95
N ALA A 37 4.34 -1.14 -2.02
CA ALA A 37 3.90 -2.46 -1.58
C ALA A 37 2.64 -2.91 -2.33
N VAL A 38 2.50 -4.23 -2.50
CA VAL A 38 1.25 -4.86 -2.95
C VAL A 38 0.73 -5.76 -1.83
N LEU A 39 -0.49 -5.47 -1.35
CA LEU A 39 -1.17 -6.31 -0.37
C LEU A 39 -2.29 -7.09 -1.04
N GLN A 40 -2.30 -8.40 -0.80
CA GLN A 40 -3.31 -9.29 -1.35
C GLN A 40 -4.13 -9.94 -0.24
N SER A 41 -5.44 -9.92 -0.40
CA SER A 41 -6.38 -10.68 0.41
C SER A 41 -7.11 -11.66 -0.49
N GLN A 42 -7.28 -12.88 0.01
CA GLN A 42 -7.98 -13.95 -0.67
C GLN A 42 -8.79 -14.77 0.36
N ASN A 43 -10.02 -14.34 0.60
CA ASN A 43 -11.01 -15.03 1.44
C ASN A 43 -10.49 -15.40 2.85
N GLU A 44 -9.76 -14.49 3.50
CA GLU A 44 -9.36 -14.66 4.89
C GLU A 44 -10.57 -14.66 5.83
N ARG A 45 -10.62 -15.61 6.77
CA ARG A 45 -11.73 -15.76 7.72
C ARG A 45 -11.30 -15.49 9.14
N ASN A 46 -12.19 -14.89 9.93
CA ASN A 46 -12.00 -14.54 11.34
C ASN A 46 -10.70 -13.76 11.58
N LEU A 47 -10.35 -12.88 10.65
CA LEU A 47 -9.16 -12.06 10.72
C LEU A 47 -9.48 -10.77 11.51
N ASP A 48 -8.63 -10.39 12.45
CA ASP A 48 -8.57 -9.02 12.98
C ASP A 48 -7.11 -8.57 12.89
N CYS A 49 -6.83 -7.73 11.90
CA CYS A 49 -5.47 -7.39 11.54
C CYS A 49 -5.27 -5.90 11.43
N VAL A 50 -4.16 -5.42 12.01
CA VAL A 50 -3.72 -4.03 11.92
C VAL A 50 -2.29 -4.00 11.40
N ILE A 51 -2.05 -3.23 10.33
CA ILE A 51 -0.74 -3.05 9.72
C ILE A 51 -0.51 -1.55 9.50
N THR A 52 0.67 -1.06 9.87
CA THR A 52 1.04 0.34 9.70
C THR A 52 2.28 0.47 8.83
N PHE A 53 2.18 1.30 7.80
CA PHE A 53 3.30 1.69 6.95
C PHE A 53 3.70 3.14 7.20
N GLN A 54 4.98 3.41 7.00
CA GLN A 54 5.58 4.73 7.05
C GLN A 54 6.39 4.94 5.78
N THR A 55 6.44 6.16 5.26
CA THR A 55 7.39 6.48 4.18
C THR A 55 8.81 6.66 4.72
N HIS A 56 9.83 6.58 3.87
CA HIS A 56 11.21 6.85 4.25
C HIS A 56 11.45 8.32 4.64
N SER A 57 10.71 9.24 4.04
CA SER A 57 10.78 10.68 4.31
C SER A 57 9.43 11.27 4.72
N ILE A 58 9.44 12.20 5.68
CA ILE A 58 8.25 12.98 6.08
C ILE A 58 7.68 13.87 4.95
N LEU A 59 8.45 14.09 3.89
CA LEU A 59 8.02 14.83 2.70
C LEU A 59 7.19 13.97 1.74
N GLN A 60 7.19 12.65 1.92
CA GLN A 60 6.38 11.71 1.16
C GLN A 60 5.04 11.45 1.86
N ARG A 61 4.08 10.99 1.06
CA ARG A 61 2.76 10.51 1.50
C ARG A 61 2.39 9.24 0.73
N PHE A 62 1.27 8.63 1.05
CA PHE A 62 0.83 7.40 0.39
C PHE A 62 -0.33 7.64 -0.57
N MET A 63 -0.22 7.02 -1.75
CA MET A 63 -1.33 6.73 -2.65
C MET A 63 -1.70 5.26 -2.47
N LEU A 64 -2.99 4.98 -2.34
CA LEU A 64 -3.57 3.65 -2.23
C LEU A 64 -4.50 3.42 -3.42
N ARG A 65 -4.33 2.31 -4.13
CA ARG A 65 -5.10 1.98 -5.34
C ARG A 65 -5.45 0.49 -5.36
N PHE A 66 -6.69 0.17 -5.71
CA PHE A 66 -7.13 -1.22 -5.84
C PHE A 66 -7.08 -1.69 -7.30
N ASP A 67 -6.36 -2.78 -7.56
CA ASP A 67 -6.44 -3.55 -8.81
C ASP A 67 -7.68 -4.46 -8.80
N LEU A 68 -7.99 -4.99 -7.61
CA LEU A 68 -9.13 -5.83 -7.28
C LEU A 68 -9.70 -5.37 -5.93
N LEU A 69 -11.02 -5.30 -5.82
CA LEU A 69 -11.72 -5.05 -4.56
C LEU A 69 -13.10 -5.70 -4.62
N GLN A 70 -13.30 -6.74 -3.82
CA GLN A 70 -14.57 -7.43 -3.66
C GLN A 70 -14.63 -8.02 -2.25
N LEU A 71 -15.13 -7.27 -1.29
CA LEU A 71 -15.22 -7.73 0.09
C LEU A 71 -16.55 -8.46 0.36
N ASP A 72 -16.58 -9.30 1.39
CA ASP A 72 -17.85 -9.71 1.99
C ASP A 72 -18.55 -8.49 2.63
N CYS A 73 -19.87 -8.55 2.83
CA CYS A 73 -20.63 -7.44 3.39
C CYS A 73 -20.45 -7.27 4.89
N ASN A 74 -20.02 -8.32 5.60
CA ASN A 74 -19.68 -8.25 7.01
C ASN A 74 -18.18 -7.94 7.22
N ASP A 75 -17.38 -8.07 6.16
CA ASP A 75 -15.97 -7.69 6.17
C ASP A 75 -15.80 -6.18 6.05
N HIS A 76 -14.80 -5.67 6.75
CA HIS A 76 -14.44 -4.26 6.75
C HIS A 76 -12.94 -4.04 6.63
N LEU A 77 -12.54 -3.28 5.60
CA LEU A 77 -11.21 -2.70 5.48
C LEU A 77 -11.26 -1.21 5.81
N PHE A 78 -10.74 -0.87 6.99
CA PHE A 78 -10.57 0.50 7.43
C PHE A 78 -9.20 1.05 7.04
N ILE A 79 -9.18 2.27 6.51
CA ILE A 79 -7.97 3.00 6.13
C ILE A 79 -7.86 4.22 7.03
N TYR A 80 -6.77 4.34 7.78
CA TYR A 80 -6.45 5.48 8.65
C TYR A 80 -5.28 6.27 8.06
N ASP A 81 -5.44 7.59 7.98
CA ASP A 81 -4.40 8.54 7.59
C ASP A 81 -3.56 8.91 8.82
N GLY A 82 -2.78 7.94 9.31
CA GLY A 82 -1.99 8.08 10.52
C GLY A 82 -1.36 6.76 10.98
N ALA A 83 -0.61 6.81 12.07
CA ALA A 83 0.19 5.70 12.59
C ALA A 83 -0.59 4.68 13.44
N HIS A 84 -1.88 4.91 13.71
CA HIS A 84 -2.68 4.07 14.60
C HIS A 84 -4.10 3.87 14.08
N ALA A 85 -4.67 2.70 14.33
CA ALA A 85 -6.06 2.35 14.03
C ALA A 85 -7.04 2.88 15.10
N VAL A 86 -6.92 4.16 15.46
CA VAL A 86 -7.71 4.80 16.52
C VAL A 86 -8.31 6.11 16.00
N GLY A 87 -9.55 6.38 16.39
CA GLY A 87 -10.27 7.59 15.99
C GLY A 87 -10.96 7.45 14.63
N SER A 88 -11.07 8.55 13.90
CA SER A 88 -11.77 8.59 12.62
C SER A 88 -10.94 7.95 11.51
N TYR A 89 -11.54 7.00 10.80
CA TYR A 89 -10.98 6.44 9.59
C TYR A 89 -11.15 7.40 8.41
N LYS A 90 -10.21 7.35 7.46
CA LYS A 90 -10.31 8.03 6.15
C LYS A 90 -11.29 7.30 5.24
N SER A 91 -11.35 5.97 5.31
CA SER A 91 -12.27 5.15 4.54
C SER A 91 -12.64 3.88 5.29
N ASP A 92 -13.88 3.41 5.06
CA ASP A 92 -14.43 2.16 5.55
C ASP A 92 -15.04 1.44 4.34
N LEU A 93 -14.36 0.39 3.90
CA LEU A 93 -14.67 -0.36 2.70
C LEU A 93 -15.29 -1.71 3.06
N SER A 94 -16.38 -2.05 2.38
CA SER A 94 -17.07 -3.34 2.48
C SER A 94 -17.65 -3.72 1.10
N CYS A 95 -18.55 -4.70 1.01
CA CYS A 95 -19.07 -5.22 -0.26
C CYS A 95 -19.76 -4.18 -1.18
N ARG A 96 -20.23 -3.06 -0.62
CA ARG A 96 -20.81 -1.95 -1.39
C ARG A 96 -19.78 -1.18 -2.22
N ASN A 97 -18.50 -1.35 -1.92
CA ASN A 97 -17.41 -0.62 -2.53
C ASN A 97 -16.75 -1.47 -3.61
N THR A 98 -16.59 -0.88 -4.79
CA THR A 98 -15.82 -1.45 -5.91
C THR A 98 -14.59 -0.59 -6.18
N LYS A 99 -13.59 -1.13 -6.88
CA LYS A 99 -12.39 -0.37 -7.27
C LYS A 99 -12.72 0.94 -8.00
N GLN A 100 -13.76 0.95 -8.83
CA GLN A 100 -14.18 2.14 -9.58
C GLN A 100 -14.82 3.19 -8.67
N THR A 101 -15.61 2.77 -7.68
CA THR A 101 -16.26 3.71 -6.74
C THR A 101 -15.28 4.30 -5.73
N VAL A 102 -14.24 3.55 -5.35
CA VAL A 102 -13.24 3.98 -4.39
C VAL A 102 -12.19 4.88 -5.05
N GLY A 103 -11.73 4.51 -6.25
CA GLY A 103 -10.65 5.22 -6.93
C GLY A 103 -9.33 5.18 -6.15
N ALA A 104 -8.46 6.14 -6.42
CA ALA A 104 -7.21 6.30 -5.68
C ALA A 104 -7.43 7.13 -4.41
N ILE A 105 -6.87 6.66 -3.29
CA ILE A 105 -6.94 7.32 -1.97
C ILE A 105 -5.56 7.91 -1.67
N TYR A 106 -5.51 9.19 -1.29
CA TYR A 106 -4.25 9.88 -0.96
C TYR A 106 -4.22 10.27 0.53
N THR A 107 -3.16 9.92 1.24
CA THR A 107 -2.95 10.34 2.63
C THR A 107 -2.42 11.77 2.70
N ARG A 108 -2.59 12.40 3.87
CA ARG A 108 -1.99 13.70 4.21
C ARG A 108 -0.73 13.54 5.05
N THR A 109 -0.66 12.46 5.82
CA THR A 109 0.49 12.12 6.66
C THR A 109 1.43 11.17 5.94
N ASN A 110 2.62 11.00 6.50
CA ASN A 110 3.65 10.06 6.06
C ASN A 110 3.42 8.63 6.61
N PHE A 111 2.25 8.38 7.19
CA PHE A 111 1.82 7.09 7.72
C PHE A 111 0.49 6.68 7.09
N VAL A 112 0.30 5.37 6.95
CA VAL A 112 -1.02 4.79 6.70
C VAL A 112 -1.19 3.55 7.57
N THR A 113 -2.34 3.44 8.22
CA THR A 113 -2.70 2.25 8.99
C THR A 113 -3.91 1.60 8.37
N LEU A 114 -3.81 0.31 8.11
CA LEU A 114 -4.88 -0.53 7.60
C LEU A 114 -5.38 -1.40 8.74
N LYS A 115 -6.70 -1.46 8.93
CA LYS A 115 -7.33 -2.45 9.79
C LYS A 115 -8.29 -3.29 8.94
N TYR A 116 -8.02 -4.58 8.80
CA TYR A 116 -8.89 -5.51 8.08
C TYR A 116 -9.52 -6.48 9.07
N VAL A 117 -10.85 -6.46 9.15
CA VAL A 117 -11.66 -7.32 10.01
C VAL A 117 -12.55 -8.17 9.12
N THR A 118 -12.48 -9.50 9.29
CA THR A 118 -13.32 -10.45 8.56
C THR A 118 -14.12 -11.33 9.49
N ASP A 119 -15.27 -11.79 9.02
CA ASP A 119 -16.08 -12.77 9.73
C ASP A 119 -15.73 -14.22 9.32
N GLY A 120 -16.55 -15.18 9.73
CA GLY A 120 -16.34 -16.60 9.40
C GLY A 120 -16.85 -17.02 8.01
N TRP A 121 -17.47 -16.10 7.27
CA TRP A 121 -18.15 -16.32 6.00
C TRP A 121 -17.33 -15.71 4.85
N GLY A 122 -17.77 -15.95 3.61
CA GLY A 122 -17.03 -15.52 2.41
C GLY A 122 -16.75 -16.64 1.42
N THR A 123 -16.51 -16.24 0.18
CA THR A 123 -16.26 -17.07 -1.01
C THR A 123 -14.85 -16.82 -1.55
N GLU A 124 -14.36 -17.70 -2.42
CA GLU A 124 -13.05 -17.52 -3.09
C GLU A 124 -12.97 -16.25 -3.96
N SER A 125 -14.11 -15.65 -4.29
CA SER A 125 -14.16 -14.38 -5.02
C SER A 125 -13.95 -13.16 -4.10
N ASN A 126 -14.00 -13.35 -2.78
CA ASN A 126 -13.80 -12.27 -1.82
C ASN A 126 -12.31 -12.01 -1.58
N GLY A 127 -11.93 -10.74 -1.62
CA GLY A 127 -10.56 -10.29 -1.41
C GLY A 127 -10.28 -8.95 -2.08
N PHE A 128 -9.01 -8.59 -2.09
CA PHE A 128 -8.53 -7.37 -2.74
C PHE A 128 -7.06 -7.49 -3.14
N LYS A 129 -6.66 -6.69 -4.12
CA LYS A 129 -5.26 -6.42 -4.45
C LYS A 129 -5.06 -4.92 -4.35
N LEU A 130 -4.37 -4.50 -3.30
CA LEU A 130 -4.12 -3.10 -2.95
C LEU A 130 -2.66 -2.76 -3.25
N VAL A 131 -2.45 -1.79 -4.13
CA VAL A 131 -1.16 -1.17 -4.40
C VAL A 131 -1.02 0.06 -3.51
N ILE A 132 0.06 0.14 -2.76
CA ILE A 132 0.42 1.26 -1.89
C ILE A 132 1.71 1.85 -2.42
N THR A 133 1.73 3.16 -2.67
CA THR A 133 2.88 3.86 -3.24
C THR A 133 3.21 5.10 -2.41
N ALA A 134 4.43 5.21 -1.93
CA ALA A 134 4.97 6.44 -1.37
C ALA A 134 5.28 7.42 -2.51
N PHE A 135 4.75 8.64 -2.44
CA PHE A 135 4.95 9.66 -3.46
C PHE A 135 5.34 11.02 -2.87
N LYS A 136 6.01 11.84 -3.69
CA LYS A 136 6.30 13.27 -3.44
C LYS A 136 5.48 14.14 -4.39
N ASP A 137 4.97 15.27 -3.89
CA ASP A 137 4.25 16.25 -4.72
C ASP A 137 5.19 16.95 -5.72
N LYS A 138 4.66 17.35 -6.89
CA LYS A 138 5.34 18.15 -7.94
C LYS A 138 6.19 19.32 -7.45
N LYS A 139 5.75 19.96 -6.35
CA LYS A 139 6.39 21.18 -5.82
C LYS A 139 7.77 20.91 -5.21
N LEU A 140 8.08 19.65 -4.94
CA LEU A 140 9.37 19.20 -4.42
C LEU A 140 10.26 18.73 -5.58
N ALA A 141 11.57 18.77 -5.38
CA ALA A 141 12.51 18.23 -6.35
C ALA A 141 12.24 16.74 -6.59
N CYS A 142 12.06 16.38 -7.86
CA CYS A 142 11.82 15.03 -8.34
C CYS A 142 13.14 14.46 -8.86
N GLU A 143 13.98 13.99 -7.95
CA GLU A 143 15.22 13.29 -8.32
C GLU A 143 14.92 11.83 -8.75
N ASP A 144 13.74 11.33 -8.40
CA ASP A 144 13.25 10.00 -8.73
C ASP A 144 12.40 9.99 -10.03
N PHE A 145 11.64 8.91 -10.27
CA PHE A 145 10.76 8.79 -11.43
C PHE A 145 9.49 9.65 -11.31
N ARG A 146 9.15 10.37 -12.39
CA ARG A 146 7.97 11.23 -12.45
C ARG A 146 6.84 10.58 -13.21
N CYS A 147 5.75 10.27 -12.50
CA CYS A 147 4.51 9.83 -13.11
C CYS A 147 3.88 10.94 -13.96
N ASN A 148 3.14 10.58 -15.00
CA ASN A 148 2.47 11.57 -15.89
C ASN A 148 1.47 12.46 -15.14
N ARG A 149 0.94 12.00 -13.99
CA ARG A 149 0.05 12.76 -13.08
C ARG A 149 0.75 13.65 -12.06
N GLU A 150 1.99 14.09 -12.33
CA GLU A 150 2.67 15.16 -11.60
C GLU A 150 3.09 14.83 -10.15
N PHE A 151 3.20 13.54 -9.80
CA PHE A 151 3.86 13.11 -8.56
C PHE A 151 5.06 12.21 -8.87
N CYS A 152 5.93 12.07 -7.88
CA CYS A 152 7.18 11.33 -8.02
C CYS A 152 7.19 10.12 -7.11
N ILE A 153 7.64 9.00 -7.64
CA ILE A 153 7.77 7.72 -6.95
C ILE A 153 9.23 7.30 -6.98
N HIS A 154 9.63 6.40 -6.06
CA HIS A 154 11.00 5.90 -6.04
C HIS A 154 11.35 5.17 -7.35
N SER A 155 12.58 5.31 -7.83
CA SER A 155 13.01 4.72 -9.11
C SER A 155 12.98 3.19 -9.13
N ASP A 156 13.03 2.55 -7.95
CA ASP A 156 12.94 1.08 -7.85
C ASP A 156 11.52 0.54 -8.11
N LEU A 157 10.51 1.42 -8.16
CA LEU A 157 9.11 1.08 -8.47
C LEU A 157 8.79 1.21 -9.96
N VAL A 158 9.81 1.20 -10.81
CA VAL A 158 9.70 1.40 -12.25
C VAL A 158 10.07 0.10 -12.93
N CYS A 159 9.24 -0.38 -13.84
CA CYS A 159 9.40 -1.64 -14.54
C CYS A 159 9.34 -2.87 -13.62
N ASP A 160 8.51 -2.82 -12.57
CA ASP A 160 8.34 -3.91 -11.59
C ASP A 160 7.04 -4.71 -11.79
N ASP A 161 6.38 -4.54 -12.94
CA ASP A 161 5.08 -5.11 -13.30
C ASP A 161 3.91 -4.63 -12.41
N VAL A 162 4.11 -3.58 -11.60
CA VAL A 162 3.10 -2.98 -10.75
C VAL A 162 2.90 -1.52 -11.11
N ASN A 163 1.66 -1.18 -11.49
CA ASN A 163 1.29 0.20 -11.79
C ASN A 163 1.17 1.05 -10.49
N HIS A 164 2.30 1.59 -10.06
CA HIS A 164 2.49 2.51 -8.95
C HIS A 164 2.09 3.95 -9.31
N CYS A 165 2.15 4.36 -10.58
CA CYS A 165 1.69 5.68 -11.04
C CYS A 165 0.16 5.81 -11.17
N GLY A 166 -0.56 4.70 -11.20
CA GLY A 166 -2.00 4.63 -11.47
C GLY A 166 -2.40 4.94 -12.92
N ASP A 167 -1.43 5.11 -13.82
CA ASP A 167 -1.60 5.37 -15.26
C ASP A 167 -0.62 4.56 -16.14
N ASP A 168 0.08 3.59 -15.55
CA ASP A 168 1.06 2.69 -16.17
C ASP A 168 2.31 3.41 -16.72
N SER A 169 2.52 4.69 -16.42
CA SER A 169 3.67 5.43 -16.98
C SER A 169 5.03 4.94 -16.49
N ASP A 170 5.07 4.35 -15.30
CA ASP A 170 6.18 3.60 -14.72
C ASP A 170 6.53 2.31 -15.46
N GLU A 171 5.55 1.67 -16.12
CA GLU A 171 5.74 0.37 -16.78
C GLU A 171 5.85 0.47 -18.32
N LEU A 172 5.40 1.58 -18.91
CA LEU A 172 5.27 1.74 -20.36
C LEU A 172 6.49 2.35 -21.06
N ASN A 173 7.50 2.83 -20.32
CA ASN A 173 8.63 3.51 -20.92
C ASN A 173 9.71 2.51 -21.37
N SER A 174 9.64 2.07 -22.62
CA SER A 174 10.59 1.10 -23.21
C SER A 174 12.05 1.57 -23.28
N ALA A 175 12.33 2.87 -23.07
CA ALA A 175 13.70 3.37 -22.95
C ALA A 175 14.28 3.17 -21.53
N ILE A 176 13.42 2.94 -20.53
CA ILE A 176 13.78 2.72 -19.12
C ILE A 176 13.62 1.23 -18.77
N CYS A 177 12.56 0.59 -19.24
CA CYS A 177 12.28 -0.83 -19.07
C CYS A 177 12.94 -1.64 -20.19
N THR A 178 14.17 -2.11 -19.97
CA THR A 178 14.95 -2.96 -20.91
C THR A 178 15.52 -4.19 -20.25
#